data_AF-A0A6L8HYC6-F1
#
_entry.id   AF-A0A6L8HYC6-F1
#
_cell.length_a   1.000
_cell.length_b   1.000
_cell.length_c   1.000
_cell.angle_alpha   90.00
_cell.angle_beta   90.00
_cell.angle_gamma   90.00
#
_symmetry.space_group_name_H-M   'P 1'
#
loop_
_entity.id
_entity.type
_entity.pdbx_description
1 polymer ?
#
loop_
_entity_poly.entity_id
_entity_poly.type
_entity_poly.pdbx_seq_one_letter_code
_entity_poly.pdbx_strand_id
1 'polypeptide(L)'
;MALTAAIVSRALRLGNTAEETAEATRLMAVAVALVTKHAPDAPEAVRDEAAIRIAGYLYDQPNAGRGAAYADAVRFSGASALLSEWRAHGVGVIG
;
A
#
# COMPACT_ATOMS: atom_id res chain seq x y z
N MET A 1 -16.82 -1.46 4.45
CA MET A 1 -17.37 -1.95 3.16
C MET A 1 -17.92 -0.88 2.23
N ALA A 2 -18.48 0.24 2.72
CA ALA A 2 -19.05 1.29 1.84
C ALA A 2 -18.02 2.04 0.98
N LEU A 3 -16.78 2.20 1.45
CA LEU A 3 -15.73 2.97 0.76
C LEU A 3 -15.30 2.32 -0.57
N THR A 4 -15.20 0.99 -0.59
CA THR A 4 -14.81 0.21 -1.76
C THR A 4 -15.83 0.34 -2.88
N ALA A 5 -17.13 0.32 -2.55
CA ALA A 5 -18.20 0.46 -3.54
C ALA A 5 -18.25 1.86 -4.17
N ALA A 6 -17.95 2.91 -3.40
CA ALA A 6 -17.91 4.29 -3.89
C ALA A 6 -16.73 4.55 -4.83
N ILE A 7 -15.56 3.99 -4.52
CA ILE A 7 -14.36 4.07 -5.38
C ILE A 7 -14.61 3.34 -6.71
N VAL A 8 -15.16 2.12 -6.65
CA VAL A 8 -15.48 1.32 -7.84
C VAL A 8 -16.50 2.02 -8.74
N SER A 9 -17.57 2.57 -8.15
CA SER A 9 -18.63 3.28 -8.88
C SER A 9 -18.18 4.61 -9.50
N ARG A 10 -17.09 5.19 -9.00
CA ARG A 10 -16.49 6.41 -9.53
C ARG A 10 -15.46 6.11 -10.63
N ALA A 11 -14.70 5.03 -10.49
CA ALA A 11 -13.75 4.56 -11.51
C ALA A 11 -14.47 4.11 -12.80
N LEU A 12 -15.55 3.33 -12.68
CA LEU A 12 -16.40 2.95 -13.82
C LEU A 12 -16.98 4.15 -14.58
N ARG A 13 -17.17 5.28 -13.89
CA ARG A 13 -17.68 6.53 -14.47
C ARG A 13 -16.61 7.34 -15.20
N LEU A 14 -15.34 7.10 -14.92
CA LEU A 14 -14.19 7.81 -15.51
C LEU A 14 -13.60 7.07 -16.72
N GLY A 15 -14.19 5.95 -17.14
CA GLY A 15 -13.71 5.14 -18.25
C GLY A 15 -12.63 4.13 -17.86
N ASN A 16 -12.32 3.99 -16.56
CA ASN A 16 -11.51 2.86 -16.09
C ASN A 16 -12.30 1.57 -16.25
N THR A 17 -11.63 0.54 -16.75
CA THR A 17 -12.18 -0.80 -16.81
C THR A 17 -12.43 -1.34 -15.40
N ALA A 18 -13.39 -2.27 -15.28
CA ALA A 18 -13.63 -2.98 -14.03
C ALA A 18 -12.35 -3.70 -13.54
N GLU A 19 -11.50 -4.12 -14.48
CA GLU A 19 -10.22 -4.78 -14.22
C GLU A 19 -9.19 -3.83 -13.59
N GLU A 20 -8.98 -2.64 -14.17
CA GLU A 20 -8.07 -1.61 -13.59
C GLU A 20 -8.51 -1.19 -12.19
N THR A 21 -9.82 -1.13 -11.97
CA THR A 21 -10.40 -0.80 -10.67
C THR A 21 -10.17 -1.91 -9.64
N ALA A 22 -10.35 -3.17 -10.05
CA ALA A 22 -10.11 -4.33 -9.21
C ALA A 22 -8.62 -4.43 -8.84
N GLU A 23 -7.73 -4.16 -9.80
CA GLU A 23 -6.29 -4.18 -9.56
C GLU A 23 -5.85 -3.05 -8.63
N ALA A 24 -6.29 -1.81 -8.86
CA ALA A 24 -6.00 -0.70 -7.95
C ALA A 24 -6.48 -0.99 -6.51
N THR A 25 -7.65 -1.61 -6.38
CA THR A 25 -8.19 -2.03 -5.06
C THR A 25 -7.31 -3.10 -4.41
N ARG A 26 -6.85 -4.08 -5.20
CA ARG A 26 -5.96 -5.14 -4.73
C ARG A 26 -4.62 -4.58 -4.26
N LEU A 27 -4.01 -3.71 -5.05
CA LEU A 27 -2.72 -3.07 -4.72
C LEU A 27 -2.83 -2.20 -3.48
N MET A 28 -3.95 -1.47 -3.33
CA MET A 28 -4.20 -0.69 -2.11
C MET A 28 -4.33 -1.59 -0.87
N ALA A 29 -5.03 -2.72 -0.96
CA ALA A 29 -5.14 -3.67 0.15
C ALA A 29 -3.77 -4.24 0.55
N VAL A 30 -2.92 -4.56 -0.43
CA VAL A 30 -1.54 -5.00 -0.19
C VAL A 30 -0.73 -3.90 0.49
N ALA A 31 -0.82 -2.67 0.00
CA ALA A 31 -0.10 -1.53 0.54
C ALA A 31 -0.47 -1.25 2.01
N VAL A 32 -1.76 -1.24 2.34
CA VAL A 32 -2.24 -1.07 3.73
C VAL A 32 -1.70 -2.17 4.64
N ALA A 33 -1.71 -3.44 4.19
CA ALA A 33 -1.16 -4.54 4.97
C ALA A 33 0.35 -4.39 5.22
N LEU A 34 1.10 -3.94 4.21
CA LEU A 34 2.54 -3.70 4.34
C LEU A 34 2.84 -2.58 5.33
N VAL A 35 2.14 -1.45 5.23
CA VAL A 35 2.31 -0.31 6.14
C VAL A 35 1.95 -0.69 7.57
N THR A 36 0.82 -1.38 7.76
CA THR A 36 0.38 -1.83 9.09
C THR A 36 1.41 -2.75 9.74
N LYS A 37 2.03 -3.65 8.96
CA LYS A 37 3.11 -4.51 9.45
C LYS A 37 4.40 -3.73 9.74
N HIS A 38 4.73 -2.73 8.93
CA HIS A 38 5.99 -2.01 8.99
C HIS A 38 6.01 -0.95 10.09
N ALA A 39 4.88 -0.29 10.33
CA ALA A 39 4.73 0.82 11.27
C ALA A 39 3.30 0.81 11.86
N PRO A 40 2.99 -0.17 12.73
CA PRO A 40 1.64 -0.30 13.30
C PRO A 40 1.25 0.92 14.14
N ASP A 41 2.23 1.58 14.76
CA ASP A 41 2.03 2.71 15.67
C ASP A 41 2.05 4.08 14.97
N ALA A 42 2.22 4.10 13.64
CA ALA A 42 2.14 5.34 12.88
C ALA A 42 0.71 5.91 12.88
N PRO A 43 0.54 7.25 12.90
CA PRO A 43 -0.77 7.88 12.77
C PRO A 43 -1.50 7.41 11.52
N GLU A 44 -2.83 7.28 11.59
CA GLU A 44 -3.65 6.79 10.47
C GLU A 44 -3.40 7.56 9.17
N ALA A 45 -3.38 8.90 9.23
CA ALA A 45 -3.09 9.73 8.06
C ALA A 45 -1.72 9.45 7.43
N VAL A 46 -0.69 9.17 8.25
CA VAL A 46 0.66 8.82 7.77
C VAL A 46 0.66 7.43 7.14
N ARG A 47 -0.08 6.48 7.72
CA ARG A 47 -0.21 5.14 7.17
C ARG A 47 -0.96 5.13 5.84
N ASP A 48 -2.03 5.93 5.73
CA ASP A 48 -2.81 6.06 4.51
C ASP A 48 -1.98 6.68 3.38
N GLU A 49 -1.22 7.74 3.68
CA GLU A 49 -0.34 8.36 2.69
C GLU A 49 0.76 7.39 2.22
N ALA A 50 1.37 6.65 3.15
CA ALA A 50 2.35 5.63 2.82
C ALA A 50 1.74 4.51 1.96
N ALA A 51 0.51 4.08 2.27
CA ALA A 51 -0.19 3.04 1.51
C ALA A 51 -0.51 3.51 0.08
N ILE A 52 -0.95 4.76 -0.09
CA ILE A 52 -1.20 5.34 -1.42
C ILE A 52 0.07 5.36 -2.26
N ARG A 53 1.21 5.77 -1.68
CA ARG A 53 2.51 5.80 -2.39
C ARG A 53 2.97 4.40 -2.81
N ILE A 54 2.82 3.41 -1.93
CA ILE A 54 3.15 2.00 -2.23
C ILE A 54 2.24 1.45 -3.33
N ALA A 55 0.92 1.69 -3.24
CA ALA A 55 -0.04 1.22 -4.24
C ALA A 55 0.24 1.84 -5.62
N GLY A 56 0.54 3.14 -5.68
CA GLY A 56 0.92 3.82 -6.92
C GLY A 56 2.21 3.24 -7.51
N TYR A 57 3.24 3.03 -6.69
CA TYR A 57 4.48 2.40 -7.14
C TYR A 57 4.26 1.00 -7.73
N LEU A 58 3.44 0.17 -7.08
CA LEU A 58 3.13 -1.18 -7.56
C LEU A 58 2.30 -1.17 -8.85
N TYR A 59 1.45 -0.15 -9.02
CA TYR A 59 0.67 0.04 -10.24
C TYR A 59 1.57 0.40 -11.42
N ASP A 60 2.53 1.31 -11.21
CA ASP A 60 3.48 1.75 -12.24
C ASP A 60 4.56 0.69 -12.54
N GLN A 61 4.83 -0.21 -11.58
CA GLN A 61 5.81 -1.30 -11.73
C GLN A 61 5.18 -2.67 -11.45
N PRO A 62 4.48 -3.29 -12.43
CA PRO A 62 3.80 -4.57 -12.25
C PRO A 62 4.72 -5.72 -11.82
N ASN A 63 6.01 -5.64 -12.19
CA ASN A 63 7.01 -6.64 -11.83
C ASN A 63 7.47 -6.53 -10.35
N ALA A 64 7.25 -5.38 -9.70
CA ALA A 64 7.53 -5.19 -8.28
C ALA A 64 6.49 -5.86 -7.36
N GLY A 65 5.36 -6.33 -7.92
CA GLY A 65 4.33 -7.09 -7.20
C GLY A 65 4.61 -8.60 -7.08
N ARG A 66 5.78 -9.10 -7.52
CA ARG A 66 6.10 -10.55 -7.48
C ARG A 66 7.15 -10.86 -6.41
N GLY A 67 6.74 -11.62 -5.38
CA GLY A 67 7.66 -12.26 -4.42
C GLY A 67 8.33 -11.28 -3.44
N ALA A 68 9.66 -11.35 -3.33
CA ALA A 68 10.48 -10.59 -2.37
C ALA A 68 10.42 -9.05 -2.55
N ALA A 69 9.79 -8.55 -3.61
CA ALA A 69 9.77 -7.15 -4.03
C ALA A 69 8.80 -6.23 -3.25
N TYR A 70 8.02 -6.75 -2.29
CA TYR A 70 7.18 -5.89 -1.45
C TYR A 70 7.98 -5.03 -0.45
N ALA A 71 9.13 -5.53 -0.01
CA ALA A 71 10.06 -4.73 0.80
C ALA A 71 10.67 -3.59 -0.05
N ASP A 72 10.93 -3.87 -1.33
CA ASP A 72 11.38 -2.87 -2.30
C ASP A 72 10.30 -1.83 -2.57
N ALA A 73 9.02 -2.22 -2.61
CA ALA A 73 7.92 -1.27 -2.74
C ALA A 73 7.88 -0.25 -1.59
N VAL A 74 8.13 -0.66 -0.33
CA VAL A 74 8.21 0.28 0.80
C VAL A 74 9.41 1.23 0.66
N ARG A 75 10.54 0.72 0.17
CA ARG A 75 11.78 1.50 -0.01
C ARG A 75 11.68 2.51 -1.15
N PHE A 76 11.23 2.07 -2.32
CA PHE A 76 11.27 2.86 -3.56
C PHE A 76 10.03 3.69 -3.82
N SER A 77 8.91 3.45 -3.11
CA SER A 77 7.74 4.34 -3.12
C SER A 77 7.93 5.65 -2.36
N GLY A 78 9.03 5.80 -1.62
CA GLY A 78 9.24 6.91 -0.69
C GLY A 78 8.43 6.79 0.61
N ALA A 79 7.66 5.70 0.80
CA ALA A 79 6.96 5.42 2.06
C ALA A 79 7.94 5.17 3.22
N SER A 80 9.13 4.61 2.96
CA SER A 80 10.13 4.38 4.01
C SER A 80 10.60 5.67 4.70
N ALA A 81 10.60 6.82 4.02
CA ALA A 81 10.95 8.09 4.64
C ALA A 81 9.84 8.57 5.58
N LEU A 82 8.59 8.47 5.13
CA LEU A 82 7.39 8.80 5.93
C LEU A 82 7.26 7.94 7.18
N LEU A 83 7.57 6.65 7.07
CA LEU A 83 7.39 5.70 8.17
C LEU A 83 8.63 5.57 9.07
N SER A 84 9.70 6.33 8.80
CA SER A 84 10.99 6.14 9.46
C SER A 84 10.95 6.27 10.98
N GLU A 85 10.13 7.18 11.50
CA GLU A 85 9.96 7.43 12.95
C GLU A 85 9.19 6.32 13.68
N TRP A 86 8.34 5.59 12.95
CA TRP A 86 7.44 4.56 13.51
C TRP A 86 7.78 3.16 13.04
N ARG A 87 8.93 3.00 12.38
CA ARG A 87 9.37 1.70 11.89
C ARG A 87 9.44 0.75 13.07
N ALA A 88 8.67 -0.32 13.01
CA ALA A 88 8.74 -1.39 13.98
C ALA A 88 10.19 -1.91 13.96
N HIS A 89 10.96 -1.56 14.98
CA HIS A 89 12.20 -2.27 15.27
C HIS A 89 11.75 -3.68 15.61
N GLY A 90 11.97 -4.60 14.67
CA GLY A 90 11.79 -6.03 14.91
C GLY A 90 12.71 -6.40 16.07
N VAL A 91 12.17 -6.35 17.29
CA VAL A 91 12.82 -6.95 18.44
C VAL A 91 12.80 -8.44 18.12
N GLY A 92 13.95 -8.94 17.68
CA GLY A 92 14.14 -10.36 17.47
C GLY A 92 13.76 -11.04 18.78
N VAL A 93 12.73 -11.88 18.72
CA VAL A 93 12.52 -12.88 19.75
C VAL A 93 13.68 -13.86 19.57
N ILE A 94 14.76 -13.64 20.33
CA ILE A 94 15.67 -14.72 20.69
C ILE A 94 14.96 -15.44 21.83
N GLY A 95 14.27 -16.52 21.47
CA GLY A 95 13.73 -17.52 22.39
C GLY A 95 14.30 -18.87 22.01
#